data_AF-A0A2K3N3F6-F1
#
_entry.id   AF-A0A2K3N3F6-F1
#
_cell.length_a   1.000
_cell.length_b   1.000
_cell.length_c   1.000
_cell.angle_alpha   90.00
_cell.angle_beta   90.00
_cell.angle_gamma   90.00
#
_symmetry.space_group_name_H-M   'P 1'
#
loop_
_entity.id
_entity.type
_entity.pdbx_description
1 polymer ?
#
loop_
_entity_poly.entity_id
_entity_poly.type
_entity_poly.pdbx_seq_one_letter_code
_entity_poly.pdbx_strand_id
1 'polypeptide(L)'
;MGVLGFQIGMLNNKKKFSPLIMSAAVGNSSQLGHFENTLPSKEILELWKNGDAVCFDVDSTVCLDEGIDELAEFCGAGKAVAEWTARAMGGSVPFEEALAARLSLFNPSLSQLQNFLQQRPPRYD
;
A
#
# COMPACT_ATOMS: atom_id res chain seq x y z
N MET A 1 60.32 18.87 3.47
CA MET A 1 59.88 17.51 3.88
C MET A 1 58.82 17.67 4.95
N GLY A 2 57.57 17.23 4.88
CA GLY A 2 56.67 16.73 3.84
C GLY A 2 55.28 16.82 4.48
N VAL A 3 54.28 17.32 3.75
CA VAL A 3 52.91 17.52 4.28
C VAL A 3 52.18 16.18 4.18
N LEU A 4 51.73 15.63 5.31
CA LEU A 4 50.94 14.41 5.37
C LEU A 4 49.51 14.73 4.90
N GLY A 5 49.20 14.43 3.65
CA GLY A 5 47.84 14.50 3.12
C GLY A 5 47.02 13.32 3.65
N PHE A 6 45.95 13.60 4.39
CA PHE A 6 44.90 12.62 4.67
C PHE A 6 43.98 12.55 3.45
N GLN A 7 43.95 11.40 2.77
CA GLN A 7 43.03 11.13 1.68
C GLN A 7 41.78 10.43 2.25
N ILE A 8 40.67 11.17 2.38
CA ILE A 8 39.36 10.60 2.71
C ILE A 8 38.85 9.92 1.43
N GLY A 9 38.84 8.59 1.42
CA GLY A 9 38.21 7.82 0.36
C GLY A 9 36.69 7.93 0.45
N MET A 10 36.06 8.58 -0.53
CA MET A 10 34.63 8.43 -0.78
C MET A 10 34.38 7.03 -1.36
N LEU A 11 33.90 6.11 -0.53
CA LEU A 11 33.39 4.82 -0.98
C LEU A 11 32.03 5.04 -1.67
N ASN A 12 32.06 5.30 -2.97
CA ASN A 12 30.87 5.51 -3.77
C ASN A 12 30.26 4.15 -4.16
N ASN A 13 29.69 3.43 -3.20
CA ASN A 13 29.04 2.15 -3.46
C ASN A 13 27.59 2.38 -3.90
N LYS A 14 27.41 2.77 -5.17
CA LYS A 14 26.09 2.80 -5.80
C LYS A 14 25.64 1.36 -6.09
N LYS A 15 25.16 0.65 -5.08
CA LYS A 15 24.42 -0.59 -5.29
C LYS A 15 23.20 -0.26 -6.15
N LYS A 16 23.20 -0.77 -7.38
CA LYS A 16 22.11 -0.62 -8.33
C LYS A 16 20.91 -1.39 -7.76
N PHE A 17 19.96 -0.66 -7.18
CA PHE A 17 18.66 -1.21 -6.81
C PHE A 17 17.99 -1.71 -8.08
N SER A 18 17.83 -3.03 -8.17
CA SER A 18 17.11 -3.70 -9.24
C SER A 18 15.82 -4.20 -8.61
N PRO A 19 14.70 -3.48 -8.73
CA PRO A 19 13.44 -3.96 -8.17
C PRO A 19 13.02 -5.20 -8.96
N LEU A 20 13.08 -6.37 -8.33
CA LEU A 20 12.34 -7.54 -8.80
C LEU A 20 10.88 -7.28 -8.46
N ILE A 21 10.13 -6.73 -9.43
CA ILE A 21 8.68 -6.64 -9.35
C ILE A 21 8.13 -8.04 -9.62
N MET A 22 7.77 -8.75 -8.55
CA MET A 22 7.04 -10.01 -8.65
C MET A 22 5.56 -9.69 -8.84
N SER A 23 5.12 -9.53 -10.09
CA SER A 23 3.70 -9.51 -10.43
C SER A 23 3.25 -10.95 -10.66
N ALA A 24 2.38 -11.46 -9.80
CA ALA A 24 1.72 -12.74 -10.04
C ALA A 24 0.78 -12.58 -11.25
N ALA A 25 1.23 -12.99 -12.43
CA ALA A 25 0.37 -13.05 -13.60
C ALA A 25 -0.71 -14.13 -13.38
N VAL A 26 -1.93 -13.70 -13.07
CA VAL A 26 -3.12 -14.55 -13.07
C VAL A 26 -3.46 -14.89 -14.52
N GLY A 27 -3.10 -16.09 -14.95
CA GLY A 27 -3.65 -16.70 -16.15
C GLY A 27 -5.12 -17.04 -15.95
N ASN A 28 -5.94 -16.80 -16.97
CA ASN A 28 -7.38 -17.09 -17.01
C ASN A 28 -7.74 -18.44 -16.37
N SER A 29 -8.40 -18.41 -15.22
CA SER A 29 -9.43 -19.40 -14.89
C SER A 29 -10.44 -18.80 -13.92
N SER A 30 -11.69 -18.82 -14.36
CA SER A 30 -12.88 -18.55 -13.60
C SER A 30 -13.02 -19.55 -12.45
N GLN A 31 -12.60 -19.21 -11.24
CA GLN A 31 -13.12 -19.73 -9.96
C GLN A 31 -12.39 -19.03 -8.79
N LEU A 32 -13.12 -18.25 -7.99
CA LEU A 32 -12.66 -17.80 -6.67
C LEU A 32 -12.50 -19.04 -5.77
N GLY A 33 -11.28 -19.55 -5.62
CA GLY A 33 -10.96 -20.69 -4.79
C GLY A 33 -9.80 -20.36 -3.86
N HIS A 34 -10.08 -20.38 -2.56
CA HIS A 34 -9.18 -20.70 -1.44
C HIS A 34 -7.68 -20.37 -1.61
N PHE A 35 -7.19 -19.33 -0.94
CA PHE A 35 -5.75 -19.11 -0.75
C PHE A 35 -5.18 -20.23 0.13
N GLU A 36 -4.67 -21.31 -0.48
CA GLU A 36 -3.87 -22.30 0.24
C GLU A 36 -2.56 -21.65 0.70
N ASN A 37 -2.30 -21.66 2.01
CA ASN A 37 -1.03 -21.23 2.60
C ASN A 37 0.10 -22.14 2.09
N THR A 38 0.68 -21.78 0.96
CA THR A 38 1.77 -22.52 0.35
C THR A 38 3.04 -22.22 1.13
N LEU A 39 3.80 -23.26 1.52
CA LEU A 39 5.10 -23.06 2.15
C LEU A 39 6.02 -22.26 1.20
N PRO A 40 6.55 -21.10 1.62
CA PRO A 40 7.43 -20.31 0.77
C PRO A 40 8.70 -21.10 0.43
N SER A 41 9.20 -20.93 -0.80
CA SER A 41 10.43 -21.60 -1.23
C SER A 41 11.63 -21.15 -0.39
N LYS A 42 12.69 -21.97 -0.37
CA LYS A 42 13.95 -21.63 0.31
C LYS A 42 14.50 -20.28 -0.18
N GLU A 43 14.36 -19.98 -1.46
CA GLU A 43 14.81 -18.71 -2.06
C GLU A 43 14.02 -17.51 -1.53
N ILE A 44 12.69 -17.63 -1.42
CA ILE A 44 11.84 -16.56 -0.86
C ILE A 44 12.17 -16.33 0.63
N LEU A 45 12.43 -17.40 1.38
CA LEU A 45 12.83 -17.29 2.79
C LEU A 45 14.19 -16.60 2.96
N GLU A 46 15.16 -16.90 2.09
CA GLU A 46 16.45 -16.21 2.11
C GLU A 46 16.31 -14.74 1.68
N LEU A 47 15.47 -14.43 0.70
CA LEU A 47 15.19 -13.04 0.32
C LEU A 47 14.56 -12.26 1.48
N TRP A 48 13.55 -12.83 2.14
CA TRP A 48 12.87 -12.21 3.28
C TRP A 48 13.83 -11.94 4.44
N LYS A 49 14.72 -12.89 4.77
CA LYS A 49 15.71 -12.74 5.86
C LYS A 49 16.77 -11.68 5.56
N ASN A 50 17.14 -11.51 4.30
CA ASN A 50 18.26 -10.65 3.89
C ASN A 50 17.81 -9.27 3.37
N GLY A 51 16.52 -8.96 3.41
CA GLY A 51 16.00 -7.66 2.99
C GLY A 51 16.45 -6.55 3.95
N ASP A 52 17.04 -5.49 3.41
CA ASP A 52 17.39 -4.29 4.19
C ASP A 52 16.17 -3.42 4.53
N ALA A 53 15.06 -3.59 3.80
CA ALA A 53 13.81 -2.86 3.98
C ALA A 53 12.60 -3.70 3.58
N VAL A 54 11.47 -3.47 4.25
CA VAL A 54 10.16 -4.06 3.95
C VAL A 54 9.15 -2.94 3.79
N CYS A 55 8.35 -3.00 2.72
CA CYS A 55 7.26 -2.07 2.47
C CYS A 55 5.94 -2.78 2.72
N PHE A 56 5.11 -2.20 3.57
CA PHE A 56 3.77 -2.69 3.84
C PHE A 56 2.78 -1.77 3.16
N ASP A 57 1.77 -2.38 2.52
CA ASP A 57 0.54 -1.66 2.24
C ASP A 57 -0.20 -1.37 3.55
N VAL A 58 -1.13 -0.41 3.54
CA VAL A 58 -1.85 0.03 4.74
C VAL A 58 -3.21 -0.64 4.81
N ASP A 59 -4.11 -0.29 3.89
CA ASP A 59 -5.48 -0.78 3.87
C ASP A 59 -5.48 -2.29 3.60
N SER A 60 -6.29 -3.04 4.35
CA SER A 60 -6.37 -4.51 4.31
C SER A 60 -5.02 -5.27 4.50
N THR A 61 -3.96 -4.62 4.97
CA THR A 61 -2.64 -5.23 5.23
C THR A 61 -2.11 -4.93 6.63
N VAL A 62 -1.84 -3.66 6.95
CA VAL A 62 -1.48 -3.24 8.32
C VAL A 62 -2.75 -2.95 9.12
N CYS A 63 -3.72 -2.30 8.47
CA CYS A 63 -5.04 -2.04 9.01
C CYS A 63 -6.03 -3.07 8.46
N LEU A 64 -7.02 -3.42 9.28
CA LEU A 64 -8.15 -4.26 8.86
C LEU A 64 -9.21 -3.49 8.07
N ASP A 65 -9.15 -2.17 8.14
CA ASP A 65 -10.12 -1.25 7.58
C ASP A 65 -9.65 -0.72 6.22
N GLU A 66 -10.61 -0.20 5.44
CA GLU A 66 -10.38 0.58 4.23
C GLU A 66 -10.57 2.07 4.56
N GLY A 67 -9.47 2.82 4.69
CA GLY A 67 -9.52 4.15 5.32
C GLY A 67 -10.48 5.15 4.66
N ILE A 68 -10.60 5.13 3.33
CA ILE A 68 -11.51 6.03 2.61
C ILE A 68 -12.98 5.65 2.77
N ASP A 69 -13.28 4.34 2.83
CA ASP A 69 -14.64 3.84 2.95
C ASP A 69 -15.17 4.09 4.37
N GLU A 70 -14.33 3.88 5.40
CA GLU A 70 -14.66 4.19 6.80
C GLU A 70 -14.90 5.69 7.03
N LEU A 71 -14.05 6.55 6.46
CA LEU A 71 -14.24 8.00 6.54
C LEU A 71 -15.51 8.44 5.81
N ALA A 72 -15.79 7.87 4.64
CA ALA A 72 -17.00 8.15 3.89
C ALA A 72 -18.25 7.72 4.65
N GLU A 73 -18.24 6.53 5.28
CA GLU A 73 -19.33 6.05 6.12
C GLU A 73 -19.58 6.99 7.31
N PHE A 74 -18.50 7.44 7.98
CA PHE A 74 -18.60 8.43 9.05
C PHE A 74 -19.22 9.77 8.57
N CYS A 75 -18.93 10.18 7.34
CA CYS A 75 -19.51 11.36 6.70
C CYS A 75 -20.91 11.12 6.10
N GLY A 76 -21.48 9.92 6.19
CA GLY A 76 -22.81 9.58 5.66
C GLY A 76 -22.85 9.30 4.15
N ALA A 77 -21.70 9.06 3.53
CA ALA A 77 -21.54 8.82 2.09
C ALA A 77 -20.99 7.42 1.74
N GLY A 78 -20.86 6.52 2.72
CA GLY A 78 -20.19 5.22 2.54
C GLY A 78 -20.75 4.40 1.38
N LYS A 79 -22.08 4.34 1.21
CA LYS A 79 -22.70 3.64 0.08
C LYS A 79 -22.24 4.16 -1.29
N ALA A 80 -22.21 5.48 -1.47
CA ALA A 80 -21.83 6.09 -2.75
C ALA A 80 -20.35 5.85 -3.07
N VAL A 81 -19.49 5.92 -2.04
CA VAL A 81 -18.06 5.66 -2.16
C VAL A 81 -17.80 4.19 -2.45
N ALA A 82 -18.42 3.26 -1.72
CA ALA A 82 -18.29 1.82 -1.96
C ALA A 82 -18.70 1.41 -3.39
N GLU A 83 -19.82 1.95 -3.89
CA GLU A 83 -20.24 1.74 -5.29
C GLU A 83 -19.23 2.28 -6.31
N TRP A 84 -18.48 3.32 -5.97
CA TRP A 84 -17.41 3.84 -6.82
C TRP A 84 -16.13 3.01 -6.69
N THR A 85 -15.74 2.61 -5.48
CA THR A 85 -14.59 1.73 -5.21
C THR A 85 -14.72 0.42 -5.99
N ALA A 86 -15.90 -0.21 -5.95
CA ALA A 86 -16.18 -1.43 -6.71
C ALA A 86 -16.04 -1.24 -8.25
N ARG A 87 -16.38 -0.06 -8.77
CA ARG A 87 -16.19 0.28 -10.19
C ARG A 87 -14.73 0.51 -10.55
N ALA A 88 -13.98 1.19 -9.69
CA ALA A 88 -12.57 1.50 -9.91
C ALA A 88 -11.68 0.25 -9.85
N MET A 89 -11.98 -0.69 -8.96
CA MET A 89 -11.25 -1.97 -8.83
C MET A 89 -11.33 -2.86 -10.08
N GLY A 90 -12.22 -2.56 -11.04
CA GLY A 90 -12.23 -3.20 -12.36
C GLY A 90 -11.06 -2.85 -13.27
N GLY A 91 -10.15 -1.94 -12.84
CA GLY A 91 -8.92 -1.60 -13.55
C GLY A 91 -9.10 -0.71 -14.78
N SER A 92 -10.31 -0.23 -15.03
CA SER A 92 -10.66 0.60 -16.19
C SER A 92 -10.55 2.11 -15.93
N VAL A 93 -10.30 2.52 -14.69
CA VAL A 93 -10.21 3.93 -14.27
C VAL A 93 -8.83 4.20 -13.68
N PRO A 94 -8.11 5.26 -14.11
CA PRO A 94 -6.86 5.69 -13.49
C PRO A 94 -7.02 5.95 -11.98
N PHE A 95 -5.98 5.65 -11.20
CA PHE A 95 -6.01 5.79 -9.74
C PHE A 95 -6.38 7.21 -9.30
N GLU A 96 -5.77 8.22 -9.92
CA GLU A 96 -5.97 9.63 -9.58
C GLU A 96 -7.42 10.06 -9.83
N GLU A 97 -8.01 9.61 -10.94
CA GLU A 97 -9.41 9.87 -11.26
C GLU A 97 -10.36 9.15 -10.29
N ALA A 98 -10.05 7.89 -9.96
CA ALA A 98 -10.83 7.12 -9.01
C ALA A 98 -10.79 7.72 -7.59
N LEU A 99 -9.63 8.21 -7.16
CA LEU A 99 -9.47 8.86 -5.86
C LEU A 99 -10.17 10.22 -5.82
N ALA A 100 -9.99 11.06 -6.84
CA ALA A 100 -10.65 12.36 -6.93
C ALA A 100 -12.18 12.21 -6.94
N ALA A 101 -12.70 11.24 -7.71
CA ALA A 101 -14.12 10.96 -7.75
C ALA A 101 -14.66 10.54 -6.38
N ARG A 102 -13.99 9.61 -5.66
CA ARG A 102 -14.41 9.20 -4.31
C ARG A 102 -14.44 10.36 -3.33
N LEU A 103 -13.38 11.18 -3.28
CA LEU A 103 -13.31 12.33 -2.39
C LEU A 103 -14.38 13.39 -2.71
N SER A 104 -14.72 13.57 -3.99
CA SER A 104 -15.75 14.51 -4.41
C SER A 104 -17.16 14.17 -3.93
N LEU A 105 -17.42 12.89 -3.59
CA LEU A 105 -18.73 12.43 -3.12
C LEU A 105 -19.09 12.93 -1.73
N PHE A 106 -18.09 13.24 -0.89
CA PHE A 106 -18.32 13.62 0.51
C PHE A 106 -17.46 14.78 1.03
N ASN A 107 -16.46 15.20 0.26
CA ASN A 107 -15.65 16.41 0.49
C ASN A 107 -15.31 16.68 1.97
N PRO A 108 -14.55 15.78 2.62
CA PRO A 108 -14.35 15.81 4.05
C PRO A 108 -13.55 17.05 4.47
N SER A 109 -13.98 17.70 5.55
CA SER A 109 -13.21 18.75 6.19
C SER A 109 -12.14 18.19 7.12
N LEU A 110 -11.13 19.00 7.44
CA LEU A 110 -10.08 18.62 8.39
C LEU A 110 -10.65 18.33 9.78
N SER A 111 -11.69 19.04 10.21
CA SER A 111 -12.35 18.77 11.50
C SER A 111 -13.13 17.45 11.49
N GLN A 112 -13.77 17.08 10.36
CA GLN A 112 -14.42 15.78 10.22
C GLN A 112 -13.38 14.65 10.29
N LEU A 113 -12.25 14.80 9.62
CA LEU A 113 -11.15 13.82 9.68
C LEU A 113 -10.61 13.67 11.12
N GLN A 114 -10.38 14.78 11.83
CA GLN A 114 -9.92 14.73 13.22
C GLN A 114 -10.94 14.04 14.15
N ASN A 115 -12.23 14.39 14.00
CA ASN A 115 -13.30 13.75 14.77
C ASN A 115 -13.40 12.25 14.47
N PHE A 116 -13.26 11.86 13.21
CA PHE A 116 -13.24 10.47 12.79
C PHE A 116 -12.09 9.73 13.46
N LEU A 117 -10.85 10.24 13.39
CA LEU A 117 -9.68 9.59 14.01
C LEU A 117 -9.80 9.45 15.53
N GLN A 118 -10.49 10.38 16.20
CA GLN A 118 -10.75 10.29 17.65
C GLN A 118 -11.82 9.26 18.00
N GLN A 119 -12.87 9.11 17.17
CA GLN A 119 -14.02 8.26 17.46
C GLN A 119 -13.88 6.84 16.90
N ARG A 120 -13.14 6.69 15.81
CA ARG A 120 -12.93 5.45 15.08
C ARG A 120 -11.45 5.29 14.72
N PRO A 121 -10.58 4.98 15.70
CA PRO A 121 -9.17 4.72 15.42
C PRO A 121 -9.03 3.47 14.53
N PRO A 122 -7.97 3.38 13.69
CA PRO A 122 -7.74 2.20 12.84
C PRO A 122 -7.62 0.92 13.66
N ARG A 123 -8.17 -0.18 13.12
CA ARG A 123 -8.06 -1.51 13.71
C ARG A 123 -6.85 -2.25 13.13
N TYR A 124 -6.11 -2.91 14.01
CA TYR A 124 -4.95 -3.74 13.67
C TYR A 124 -5.23 -5.19 14.08
N ASP A 125 -4.67 -6.15 13.36
CA ASP A 125 -4.68 -7.59 13.70
C ASP A 125 -3.48 -7.98 14.58
#